data_AF-A0A368ALV8-F1
#
_entry.id   AF-A0A368ALV8-F1
#
_cell.length_a   1.000
_cell.length_b   1.000
_cell.length_c   1.000
_cell.angle_alpha   90.00
_cell.angle_beta   90.00
_cell.angle_gamma   90.00
#
_symmetry.space_group_name_H-M   'P 1'
#
loop_
_entity.id
_entity.type
_entity.pdbx_description
1 polymer ?
#
loop_
_entity_poly.entity_id
_entity_poly.type
_entity_poly.pdbx_seq_one_letter_code
_entity_poly.pdbx_strand_id
1 'polypeptide(L)'
;MTRKKVTTNKQQYVPLESKPEFLEVLASLPVATEGEALEQMAADSLALFNDAIRGNAPEQAAMAKLRYDAVAYRLHGDSFKGCAVDNGSLVRLERQLAAVPGVVPSWGQGGEWLVEVNGMRIRAKVGHGPHGTIPLDLRAVDLDRPFLSPTGYRSHWIHYDQWFGRDLAGAVRAELERCLQEKDWQPVPIKDKDKPWVKAMPAWLAPALEGVTRNGQQALPLSGLPQAAAVAAAAVAKKVPMDNATRQRLHRQRQKEKREQAKAEGRRTFDLSDVDLSYLWIAMNTHIAFNEPLDWELQGFRELAGRLYAHEHPSRIERLGLEAEGVNNLQARRDKDAKRGWDAYKEERKRTDGLVNKVNNLQAENAHFKRELAAIAAELGGAPVQPVAPAVDVAALQAELTRLRAECELLELERCKAFAAVKVFEDRLRAQGLSTDCRPQPVE
;
A
#
# COMPACT_ATOMS: atom_id res chain seq x y z
N MET A 1 -25.59 -35.24 21.48
CA MET A 1 -25.57 -33.77 21.65
C MET A 1 -25.15 -33.13 20.34
N THR A 2 -26.13 -32.68 19.55
CA THR A 2 -25.96 -32.12 18.22
C THR A 2 -25.53 -30.65 18.34
N ARG A 3 -24.31 -30.32 17.89
CA ARG A 3 -23.84 -28.92 17.79
C ARG A 3 -24.73 -28.16 16.79
N LYS A 4 -25.61 -27.29 17.29
CA LYS A 4 -26.29 -26.29 16.47
C LYS A 4 -25.23 -25.36 15.88
N LYS A 5 -25.14 -25.31 14.55
CA LYS A 5 -24.41 -24.26 13.83
C LYS A 5 -25.07 -22.93 14.16
N VAL A 6 -24.34 -22.06 14.86
CA VAL A 6 -24.71 -20.65 14.98
C VAL A 6 -24.46 -20.03 13.62
N THR A 7 -25.54 -19.73 12.90
CA THR A 7 -25.52 -18.89 11.71
C THR A 7 -25.21 -17.46 12.16
N THR A 8 -23.94 -17.06 12.06
CA THR A 8 -23.52 -15.67 12.17
C THR A 8 -24.18 -14.87 11.04
N ASN A 9 -25.14 -14.03 11.42
CA ASN A 9 -25.77 -13.06 10.56
C ASN A 9 -24.67 -12.14 10.00
N LYS A 10 -24.39 -12.21 8.69
CA LYS A 10 -23.43 -11.30 8.05
C LYS A 10 -24.06 -9.90 8.08
N GLN A 11 -23.71 -9.08 9.07
CA GLN A 11 -24.07 -7.68 9.09
C GLN A 11 -23.62 -7.07 7.76
N GLN A 12 -24.58 -6.52 7.02
CA GLN A 12 -24.33 -5.82 5.77
C GLN A 12 -23.43 -4.62 6.07
N TYR A 13 -22.27 -4.56 5.42
CA TYR A 13 -21.34 -3.45 5.56
C TYR A 13 -22.01 -2.17 5.08
N VAL A 14 -22.15 -1.19 5.97
CA VAL A 14 -22.63 0.16 5.66
C VAL A 14 -21.43 1.10 5.66
N PRO A 15 -21.09 1.74 4.52
CA PRO A 15 -20.04 2.75 4.45
C PRO A 15 -20.25 3.86 5.49
N LEU A 16 -19.16 4.43 6.02
CA LEU A 16 -19.23 5.40 7.12
C LEU A 16 -20.03 6.65 6.71
N GLU A 17 -19.85 7.12 5.47
CA GLU A 17 -20.56 8.24 4.86
C GLU A 17 -22.07 8.03 4.72
N SER A 18 -22.56 6.79 4.86
CA SER A 18 -23.98 6.46 4.79
C SER A 18 -24.62 6.31 6.17
N LYS A 19 -23.84 6.45 7.25
CA LYS A 19 -24.34 6.28 8.62
C LYS A 19 -25.02 7.56 9.13
N PRO A 20 -26.22 7.49 9.73
CA PRO A 20 -26.92 8.67 10.23
C PRO A 20 -26.08 9.51 11.21
N GLU A 21 -25.41 8.85 12.15
CA GLU A 21 -24.57 9.53 13.15
C GLU A 21 -23.39 10.29 12.52
N PHE A 22 -22.81 9.75 11.43
CA PHE A 22 -21.73 10.42 10.72
C PHE A 22 -22.24 11.64 9.96
N LEU A 23 -23.40 11.52 9.31
CA LEU A 23 -24.03 12.61 8.57
C LEU A 23 -24.46 13.75 9.48
N GLU A 24 -24.97 13.45 10.68
CA GLU A 24 -25.31 14.45 11.69
C GLU A 24 -24.08 15.24 12.13
N VAL A 25 -22.97 14.55 12.42
CA VAL A 25 -21.70 15.22 12.76
C VAL A 25 -21.19 16.04 11.57
N LEU A 26 -21.17 15.48 10.36
CA LEU A 26 -20.72 16.17 9.15
C LEU A 26 -21.54 17.44 8.84
N ALA A 27 -22.85 17.41 9.09
CA ALA A 27 -23.74 18.56 8.91
C ALA A 27 -23.47 19.68 9.95
N SER A 28 -22.93 19.34 11.12
CA SER A 28 -22.53 20.30 12.14
C SER A 28 -21.16 20.96 11.89
N LEU A 29 -20.37 20.44 10.95
CA LEU A 29 -19.03 20.96 10.64
C LEU A 29 -19.08 22.20 9.74
N PRO A 30 -18.17 23.18 9.95
CA PRO A 30 -18.05 24.33 9.07
C PRO A 30 -17.68 23.92 7.64
N VAL A 31 -18.00 24.79 6.68
CA VAL A 31 -17.71 24.56 5.26
C VAL A 31 -16.18 24.55 5.05
N ALA A 32 -15.69 23.76 4.09
CA ALA A 32 -14.27 23.50 3.85
C ALA A 32 -13.40 24.76 3.56
N THR A 33 -14.01 25.93 3.35
CA THR A 33 -13.31 27.21 3.22
C THR A 33 -12.64 27.67 4.52
N GLU A 34 -12.96 27.05 5.66
CA GLU A 34 -12.40 27.34 6.99
C GLU A 34 -11.37 26.28 7.42
N GLY A 35 -10.31 26.12 6.61
CA GLY A 35 -9.28 25.08 6.83
C GLY A 35 -8.68 25.07 8.23
N GLU A 36 -8.32 26.24 8.78
CA GLU A 36 -7.75 26.36 10.14
C GLU A 36 -8.74 25.93 11.24
N ALA A 37 -10.03 26.24 11.08
CA ALA A 37 -11.05 25.83 12.04
C ALA A 37 -11.22 24.30 12.04
N LEU A 38 -11.24 23.68 10.85
CA LEU A 38 -11.28 22.23 10.72
C LEU A 38 -10.02 21.57 11.28
N GLU A 39 -8.83 22.13 11.05
CA GLU A 39 -7.58 21.63 11.65
C GLU A 39 -7.62 21.67 13.19
N GLN A 40 -8.15 22.75 13.78
CA GLN A 40 -8.34 22.85 15.22
C GLN A 40 -9.35 21.81 15.74
N MET A 41 -10.48 21.63 15.04
CA MET A 41 -11.47 20.62 15.41
C MET A 41 -10.92 19.19 15.34
N ALA A 42 -10.01 18.90 14.41
CA ALA A 42 -9.29 17.64 14.37
C ALA A 42 -8.38 17.46 15.60
N ALA A 43 -7.62 18.51 15.97
CA ALA A 43 -6.79 18.50 17.17
C ALA A 43 -7.61 18.25 18.44
N ASP A 44 -8.73 18.96 18.59
CA ASP A 44 -9.65 18.83 19.72
C ASP A 44 -10.26 17.42 19.78
N SER A 45 -10.62 16.86 18.62
CA SER A 45 -11.16 15.49 18.53
C SER A 45 -10.13 14.44 18.96
N LEU A 46 -8.85 14.61 18.63
CA LEU A 46 -7.79 13.72 19.11
C LEU A 46 -7.55 13.86 20.63
N ALA A 47 -7.60 15.08 21.17
CA ALA A 47 -7.50 15.30 22.60
C ALA A 47 -8.65 14.62 23.36
N LEU A 48 -9.89 14.82 22.89
CA LEU A 48 -11.08 14.15 23.45
C LEU A 48 -10.98 12.63 23.33
N PHE A 49 -10.48 12.12 22.20
CA PHE A 49 -10.27 10.69 22.01
C PHE A 49 -9.28 10.15 23.06
N ASN A 50 -8.13 10.81 23.23
CA ASN A 50 -7.14 10.42 24.24
C ASN A 50 -7.70 10.43 25.66
N ASP A 51 -8.42 11.49 26.03
CA ASP A 51 -9.01 11.61 27.36
C ASP A 51 -10.08 10.54 27.59
N ALA A 52 -10.89 10.22 26.56
CA ALA A 52 -11.88 9.16 26.64
C ALA A 52 -11.27 7.76 26.78
N ILE A 53 -10.18 7.45 26.06
CA ILE A 53 -9.47 6.17 26.25
C ILE A 53 -8.91 6.09 27.67
N ARG A 54 -8.22 7.14 28.13
CA ARG A 54 -7.62 7.19 29.48
C ARG A 54 -8.67 7.16 30.59
N GLY A 55 -9.83 7.75 30.36
CA GLY A 55 -10.97 7.79 31.27
C GLY A 55 -11.84 6.53 31.24
N ASN A 56 -11.51 5.52 30.43
CA ASN A 56 -12.34 4.32 30.24
C ASN A 56 -13.79 4.66 29.81
N ALA A 57 -13.93 5.60 28.87
CA ALA A 57 -15.20 6.09 28.35
C ALA A 57 -15.39 5.68 26.87
N PRO A 58 -15.80 4.43 26.57
CA PRO A 58 -15.81 3.90 25.22
C PRO A 58 -16.75 4.64 24.25
N GLU A 59 -17.90 5.10 24.74
CA GLU A 59 -18.85 5.86 23.93
C GLU A 59 -18.29 7.24 23.53
N GLN A 60 -17.58 7.91 24.44
CA GLN A 60 -16.94 9.19 24.18
C GLN A 60 -15.77 9.03 23.19
N ALA A 61 -15.01 7.94 23.30
CA ALA A 61 -13.94 7.61 22.35
C ALA A 61 -14.51 7.35 20.95
N ALA A 62 -15.61 6.60 20.85
CA ALA A 62 -16.29 6.37 19.57
C ALA A 62 -16.80 7.68 18.94
N MET A 63 -17.39 8.57 19.75
CA MET A 63 -17.85 9.88 19.28
C MET A 63 -16.70 10.81 18.86
N ALA A 64 -15.62 10.86 19.63
CA ALA A 64 -14.43 11.65 19.29
C ALA A 64 -13.77 11.16 18.00
N LYS A 65 -13.69 9.83 17.82
CA LYS A 65 -13.27 9.21 16.56
C LYS A 65 -14.19 9.61 15.40
N LEU A 66 -15.50 9.52 15.58
CA LEU A 66 -16.49 9.87 14.56
C LEU A 66 -16.34 11.33 14.10
N ARG A 67 -16.12 12.25 15.05
CA ARG A 67 -15.84 13.67 14.79
C ARG A 67 -14.55 13.86 14.00
N TYR A 68 -13.47 13.20 14.41
CA TYR A 68 -12.22 13.25 13.68
C TYR A 68 -12.38 12.74 12.23
N ASP A 69 -13.06 11.61 12.03
CA ASP A 69 -13.30 11.05 10.70
C ASP A 69 -14.12 11.99 9.81
N ALA A 70 -15.13 12.68 10.37
CA ALA A 70 -15.94 13.66 9.64
C ALA A 70 -15.14 14.90 9.24
N VAL A 71 -14.26 15.39 10.12
CA VAL A 71 -13.36 16.51 9.83
C VAL A 71 -12.36 16.12 8.74
N ALA A 72 -11.74 14.94 8.84
CA ALA A 72 -10.84 14.43 7.82
C ALA A 72 -11.54 14.27 6.46
N TYR A 73 -12.78 13.78 6.46
CA TYR A 73 -13.61 13.66 5.26
C TYR A 73 -13.89 15.01 4.60
N ARG A 74 -14.28 16.04 5.39
CA ARG A 74 -14.50 17.40 4.89
C ARG A 74 -13.22 18.02 4.33
N LEU A 75 -12.08 17.82 5.01
CA LEU A 75 -10.76 18.26 4.54
C LEU A 75 -10.29 17.56 3.25
N HIS A 76 -10.86 16.40 2.91
CA HIS A 76 -10.64 15.69 1.66
C HIS A 76 -11.57 16.11 0.52
N GLY A 77 -12.35 17.17 0.69
CA GLY A 77 -13.35 17.59 -0.30
C GLY A 77 -14.57 16.68 -0.31
N ASP A 78 -15.04 16.31 0.88
CA ASP A 78 -16.18 15.43 1.10
C ASP A 78 -16.02 14.06 0.42
N SER A 79 -14.86 13.44 0.65
CA SER A 79 -14.53 12.14 0.07
C SER A 79 -13.54 11.37 0.95
N PHE A 80 -13.73 10.06 1.09
CA PHE A 80 -12.68 9.19 1.65
C PHE A 80 -11.61 8.83 0.61
N LYS A 81 -11.80 9.21 -0.66
CA LYS A 81 -10.85 9.00 -1.76
C LYS A 81 -9.98 10.24 -1.95
N GLY A 82 -9.17 10.57 -0.96
CA GLY A 82 -8.13 11.58 -1.08
C GLY A 82 -6.88 10.99 -1.75
N CYS A 83 -6.27 11.70 -2.70
CA CYS A 83 -4.94 11.32 -3.17
C CYS A 83 -3.92 11.65 -2.07
N ALA A 84 -3.17 10.64 -1.61
CA ALA A 84 -1.98 10.79 -0.79
C ALA A 84 -0.84 11.43 -1.60
N VAL A 85 -1.05 12.66 -2.07
CA VAL A 85 0.00 13.48 -2.66
C VAL A 85 0.83 14.08 -1.54
N ASP A 86 2.14 14.22 -1.78
CA ASP A 86 3.00 14.95 -0.86
C ASP A 86 2.47 16.39 -0.69
N ASN A 87 2.14 16.76 0.55
CA ASN A 87 1.48 18.01 0.98
C ASN A 87 -0.04 18.11 0.79
N GLY A 88 -0.74 17.00 0.59
CA GLY A 88 -2.21 16.93 0.74
C GLY A 88 -2.66 17.42 2.12
N SER A 89 -3.90 17.90 2.23
CA SER A 89 -4.47 18.48 3.46
C SER A 89 -4.33 17.53 4.66
N LEU A 90 -4.59 16.24 4.48
CA LEU A 90 -4.44 15.24 5.54
C LEU A 90 -2.98 14.96 5.89
N VAL A 91 -2.08 14.77 4.91
CA VAL A 91 -0.65 14.54 5.20
C VAL A 91 -0.06 15.72 5.99
N ARG A 92 -0.54 16.94 5.73
CA ARG A 92 -0.17 18.14 6.49
C ARG A 92 -0.75 18.11 7.89
N LEU A 93 -2.05 17.81 8.03
CA LEU A 93 -2.73 17.66 9.32
C LEU A 93 -2.04 16.59 10.18
N GLU A 94 -1.78 15.42 9.63
CA GLU A 94 -1.09 14.31 10.31
C GLU A 94 0.29 14.71 10.81
N ARG A 95 1.06 15.45 9.98
CA ARG A 95 2.39 15.96 10.36
C ARG A 95 2.31 17.05 11.42
N GLN A 96 1.30 17.92 11.36
CA GLN A 96 1.07 19.01 12.30
C GLN A 96 0.62 18.52 13.67
N LEU A 97 -0.20 17.46 13.69
CA LEU A 97 -0.75 16.85 14.90
C LEU A 97 0.10 15.68 15.42
N ALA A 98 1.19 15.32 14.72
CA ALA A 98 2.10 14.28 15.18
C ALA A 98 2.83 14.71 16.47
N ALA A 99 3.10 13.74 17.33
CA ALA A 99 3.98 13.95 18.46
C ALA A 99 5.41 14.24 17.99
N VAL A 100 6.10 15.09 18.75
CA VAL A 100 7.53 15.36 18.52
C VAL A 100 8.30 14.04 18.62
N PRO A 101 9.19 13.71 17.65
CA PRO A 101 9.96 12.47 17.72
C PRO A 101 10.73 12.33 19.04
N GLY A 102 10.60 11.17 19.67
CA GLY A 102 11.12 10.87 21.01
C GLY A 102 10.13 11.11 22.15
N VAL A 103 8.99 11.77 21.89
CA VAL A 103 7.91 11.97 22.86
C VAL A 103 6.82 10.93 22.63
N VAL A 104 6.28 10.37 23.72
CA VAL A 104 5.16 9.44 23.67
C VAL A 104 3.93 10.15 23.06
N PRO A 105 3.33 9.64 21.98
CA PRO A 105 2.12 10.22 21.42
C PRO A 105 0.92 10.00 22.34
N SER A 106 -0.05 10.93 22.27
CA SER A 106 -1.38 10.67 22.80
C SER A 106 -2.10 9.64 21.92
N TRP A 107 -3.15 8.99 22.43
CA TRP A 107 -3.97 8.11 21.60
C TRP A 107 -4.51 8.88 20.37
N GLY A 108 -4.41 8.26 19.19
CA GLY A 108 -4.81 8.85 17.91
C GLY A 108 -3.77 9.80 17.27
N GLN A 109 -2.70 10.16 17.98
CA GLN A 109 -1.57 10.89 17.38
C GLN A 109 -0.54 9.93 16.78
N GLY A 110 -0.05 10.26 15.60
CA GLY A 110 1.11 9.60 15.01
C GLY A 110 2.39 10.04 15.73
N GLY A 111 3.36 9.15 15.86
CA GLY A 111 4.62 9.49 16.51
C GLY A 111 5.56 8.31 16.66
N GLU A 112 6.77 8.61 17.10
CA GLU A 112 7.79 7.61 17.41
C GLU A 112 8.52 7.94 18.69
N TRP A 113 8.80 6.93 19.50
CA TRP A 113 9.44 7.08 20.80
C TRP A 113 10.20 5.83 21.20
N LEU A 114 10.96 5.94 22.30
CA LEU A 114 11.75 4.85 22.84
C LEU A 114 10.94 4.13 23.93
N VAL A 115 10.81 2.81 23.78
CA VAL A 115 10.18 1.91 24.75
C VAL A 115 11.22 0.95 25.28
N GLU A 116 11.18 0.70 26.59
CA GLU A 116 11.91 -0.39 27.21
C GLU A 116 10.94 -1.45 27.75
N VAL A 117 11.18 -2.71 27.37
CA VAL A 117 10.49 -3.90 27.88
C VAL A 117 11.51 -5.01 28.08
N ASN A 118 11.55 -5.59 29.29
CA ASN A 118 12.46 -6.70 29.65
C ASN A 118 13.93 -6.44 29.24
N GLY A 119 14.42 -5.22 29.44
CA GLY A 119 15.79 -4.81 29.11
C GLY A 119 16.07 -4.66 27.59
N MET A 120 15.06 -4.84 26.74
CA MET A 120 15.14 -4.52 25.31
C MET A 120 14.73 -3.08 25.06
N ARG A 121 15.57 -2.34 24.35
CA ARG A 121 15.28 -0.99 23.86
C ARG A 121 14.69 -1.07 22.46
N ILE A 122 13.49 -0.54 22.31
CA ILE A 122 12.67 -0.66 21.10
C ILE A 122 12.24 0.73 20.68
N ARG A 123 12.53 1.11 19.43
CA ARG A 123 11.90 2.27 18.81
C ARG A 123 10.52 1.84 18.36
N ALA A 124 9.50 2.34 19.05
CA ALA A 124 8.10 2.17 18.69
C ALA A 124 7.69 3.33 17.79
N LYS A 125 6.90 3.05 16.75
CA LYS A 125 6.26 4.06 15.92
C LYS A 125 4.81 3.66 15.66
N VAL A 126 3.91 4.63 15.76
CA VAL A 126 2.48 4.46 15.45
C VAL A 126 2.04 5.42 14.35
N GLY A 127 1.05 4.98 13.59
CA GLY A 127 0.37 5.82 12.58
C GLY A 127 -0.50 6.90 13.22
N HIS A 128 -0.88 7.90 12.42
CA HIS A 128 -1.83 8.93 12.81
C HIS A 128 -3.28 8.43 12.69
N GLY A 129 -4.18 8.99 13.51
CA GLY A 129 -5.63 8.81 13.41
C GLY A 129 -6.20 7.89 14.50
N PRO A 130 -7.43 8.14 14.99
CA PRO A 130 -8.09 7.33 16.00
C PRO A 130 -8.67 6.04 15.40
N HIS A 131 -7.85 5.24 14.71
CA HIS A 131 -8.29 4.00 14.07
C HIS A 131 -8.55 2.90 15.11
N GLY A 132 -9.56 2.05 14.85
CA GLY A 132 -9.90 0.87 15.69
C GLY A 132 -8.71 -0.06 15.95
N THR A 133 -7.83 -0.12 14.95
CA THR A 133 -6.59 -0.88 14.99
C THR A 133 -5.46 0.06 14.59
N ILE A 134 -4.46 0.20 15.44
CA ILE A 134 -3.33 1.10 15.24
C ILE A 134 -2.11 0.26 14.83
N PRO A 135 -1.46 0.57 13.69
CA PRO A 135 -0.22 -0.09 13.31
C PRO A 135 0.90 0.33 14.28
N LEU A 136 1.64 -0.65 14.76
CA LEU A 136 2.77 -0.50 15.66
C LEU A 136 4.03 -1.09 15.00
N ASP A 137 4.92 -0.20 14.59
CA ASP A 137 6.23 -0.56 14.05
C ASP A 137 7.25 -0.64 15.18
N LEU A 138 7.87 -1.80 15.36
CA LEU A 138 8.88 -2.06 16.38
C LEU A 138 10.24 -2.23 15.73
N ARG A 139 11.21 -1.40 16.10
CA ARG A 139 12.57 -1.46 15.58
C ARG A 139 13.58 -1.65 16.70
N ALA A 140 14.56 -2.53 16.46
CA ALA A 140 15.65 -2.78 17.39
C ALA A 140 16.55 -1.54 17.51
N VAL A 141 16.86 -1.15 18.74
CA VAL A 141 17.90 -0.16 19.04
C VAL A 141 19.24 -0.85 19.26
N ASP A 142 19.23 -1.98 19.98
CA ASP A 142 20.42 -2.75 20.32
C ASP A 142 20.68 -3.87 19.32
N LEU A 143 21.40 -3.57 18.23
CA LEU A 143 21.60 -4.50 17.11
C LEU A 143 22.41 -5.76 17.45
N ASP A 144 23.17 -5.73 18.54
CA ASP A 144 23.97 -6.85 19.03
C ASP A 144 23.27 -7.64 20.14
N ARG A 145 21.98 -7.37 20.40
CA ARG A 145 21.15 -8.09 21.36
C ARG A 145 20.00 -8.82 20.64
N PRO A 146 19.47 -9.90 21.24
CA PRO A 146 18.24 -10.52 20.75
C PRO A 146 17.09 -9.51 20.68
N PHE A 147 16.25 -9.67 19.66
CA PHE A 147 15.09 -8.81 19.40
C PHE A 147 13.87 -9.67 19.02
N LEU A 148 12.69 -9.06 18.98
CA LEU A 148 11.40 -9.69 18.64
C LEU A 148 11.35 -10.32 17.23
N SER A 149 12.38 -10.11 16.40
CA SER A 149 12.45 -10.61 15.03
C SER A 149 13.91 -10.70 14.58
N PRO A 150 14.28 -11.69 13.73
CA PRO A 150 15.64 -11.83 13.23
C PRO A 150 16.08 -10.70 12.30
N THR A 151 15.15 -9.87 11.81
CA THR A 151 15.45 -8.72 10.93
C THR A 151 15.70 -7.43 11.72
N GLY A 152 15.49 -7.43 13.05
CA GLY A 152 15.51 -6.19 13.84
C GLY A 152 14.27 -5.30 13.63
N TYR A 153 13.25 -5.79 12.92
CA TYR A 153 11.98 -5.12 12.70
C TYR A 153 10.81 -6.09 12.89
N ARG A 154 9.74 -5.62 13.52
CA ARG A 154 8.47 -6.34 13.64
C ARG A 154 7.30 -5.35 13.54
N SER A 155 6.34 -5.64 12.67
CA SER A 155 5.05 -4.97 12.65
C SER A 155 4.08 -5.67 13.61
N HIS A 156 3.26 -4.89 14.29
CA HIS A 156 2.19 -5.38 15.14
C HIS A 156 0.97 -4.48 15.06
N TRP A 157 -0.15 -4.92 15.62
CA TRP A 157 -1.39 -4.16 15.69
C TRP A 157 -1.82 -4.04 17.15
N ILE A 158 -2.14 -2.83 17.57
CA ILE A 158 -2.74 -2.58 18.90
C ILE A 158 -4.16 -2.07 18.72
N HIS A 159 -5.09 -2.62 19.48
CA HIS A 159 -6.48 -2.18 19.49
C HIS A 159 -6.74 -1.34 20.74
N TYR A 160 -7.18 -0.10 20.58
CA TYR A 160 -7.37 0.79 21.74
C TYR A 160 -8.47 0.27 22.70
N ASP A 161 -9.42 -0.51 22.18
CA ASP A 161 -10.56 -1.03 22.94
C ASP A 161 -10.15 -2.07 24.00
N GLN A 162 -8.99 -2.68 23.85
CA GLN A 162 -8.38 -3.58 24.83
C GLN A 162 -7.64 -2.84 25.95
N TRP A 163 -7.42 -1.53 25.79
CA TRP A 163 -6.52 -0.75 26.63
C TRP A 163 -7.14 0.52 27.21
N PHE A 164 -8.47 0.56 27.30
CA PHE A 164 -9.16 1.60 28.07
C PHE A 164 -8.63 1.70 29.50
N GLY A 165 -8.56 2.92 30.02
CA GLY A 165 -7.97 3.22 31.33
C GLY A 165 -6.45 3.38 31.32
N ARG A 166 -5.78 3.30 30.16
CA ARG A 166 -4.33 3.45 30.03
C ARG A 166 -3.95 4.55 29.05
N ASP A 167 -2.76 5.12 29.24
CA ASP A 167 -2.10 5.90 28.20
C ASP A 167 -1.45 4.97 27.15
N LEU A 168 -1.06 5.55 26.01
CA LEU A 168 -0.51 4.78 24.90
C LEU A 168 0.81 4.08 25.27
N ALA A 169 1.68 4.73 26.04
CA ALA A 169 2.94 4.11 26.49
C ALA A 169 2.70 2.88 27.37
N GLY A 170 1.80 2.99 28.34
CA GLY A 170 1.42 1.89 29.22
C GLY A 170 0.73 0.75 28.48
N ALA A 171 -0.11 1.06 27.49
CA ALA A 171 -0.74 0.08 26.64
C ALA A 171 0.26 -0.66 25.75
N VAL A 172 1.15 0.06 25.06
CA VAL A 172 2.19 -0.55 24.21
C VAL A 172 3.13 -1.42 25.05
N ARG A 173 3.55 -0.97 26.23
CA ARG A 173 4.37 -1.80 27.12
C ARG A 173 3.65 -3.08 27.52
N ALA A 174 2.41 -2.97 28.00
CA ALA A 174 1.65 -4.12 28.45
C ALA A 174 1.35 -5.10 27.31
N GLU A 175 1.10 -4.59 26.10
CA GLU A 175 0.92 -5.41 24.90
C GLU A 175 2.19 -6.16 24.53
N LEU A 176 3.36 -5.49 24.57
CA LEU A 176 4.64 -6.15 24.33
C LEU A 176 4.97 -7.20 25.38
N GLU A 177 4.70 -6.93 26.66
CA GLU A 177 4.87 -7.90 27.75
C GLU A 177 3.97 -9.12 27.57
N ARG A 178 2.70 -8.91 27.18
CA ARG A 178 1.76 -9.99 26.84
C ARG A 178 2.28 -10.80 25.66
N CYS A 179 2.66 -10.14 24.57
CA CYS A 179 3.19 -10.77 23.38
C CYS A 179 4.44 -11.61 23.70
N LEU A 180 5.35 -11.14 24.55
CA LEU A 180 6.55 -11.87 24.96
C LEU A 180 6.28 -13.20 25.69
N GLN A 181 5.05 -13.46 26.14
CA GLN A 181 4.66 -14.76 26.68
C GLN A 181 4.38 -15.79 25.58
N GLU A 182 4.13 -15.33 24.35
CA GLU A 182 3.91 -16.17 23.19
C GLU A 182 5.23 -16.66 22.60
N LYS A 183 5.24 -17.91 22.12
CA LYS A 183 6.44 -18.55 21.57
C LYS A 183 7.02 -17.78 20.38
N ASP A 184 6.17 -17.23 19.53
CA ASP A 184 6.56 -16.52 18.30
C ASP A 184 7.12 -15.12 18.54
N TRP A 185 7.13 -14.65 19.78
CA TRP A 185 7.62 -13.33 20.19
C TRP A 185 8.89 -13.39 21.04
N GLN A 186 9.39 -14.59 21.34
CA GLN A 186 10.63 -14.76 22.08
C GLN A 186 11.80 -14.06 21.37
N PRO A 187 12.64 -13.30 22.09
CA PRO A 187 13.76 -12.59 21.48
C PRO A 187 14.76 -13.55 20.81
N VAL A 188 15.11 -13.26 19.55
CA VAL A 188 16.08 -14.02 18.75
C VAL A 188 17.21 -13.12 18.25
N PRO A 189 18.42 -13.66 18.00
CA PRO A 189 19.53 -12.89 17.44
C PRO A 189 19.18 -12.26 16.07
N ILE A 190 19.57 -11.01 15.87
CA ILE A 190 19.43 -10.30 14.59
C ILE A 190 20.52 -10.80 13.62
N LYS A 191 20.13 -11.12 12.39
CA LYS A 191 21.05 -11.61 11.35
C LYS A 191 21.99 -10.49 10.89
N ASP A 192 23.27 -10.80 10.72
CA ASP A 192 24.29 -9.80 10.36
C ASP A 192 24.01 -9.04 9.06
N LYS A 193 23.43 -9.73 8.07
CA LYS A 193 23.03 -9.13 6.79
C LYS A 193 21.93 -8.06 6.92
N ASP A 194 21.13 -8.13 7.99
CA ASP A 194 19.97 -7.26 8.20
C ASP A 194 20.35 -6.06 9.10
N LYS A 195 21.44 -6.14 9.87
CA LYS A 195 21.96 -5.05 10.71
C LYS A 195 22.14 -3.70 9.96
N PRO A 196 22.66 -3.64 8.71
CA PRO A 196 22.88 -2.38 8.00
C PRO A 196 21.60 -1.58 7.72
N TRP A 197 20.47 -2.24 7.45
CA TRP A 197 19.19 -1.54 7.21
C TRP A 197 18.57 -1.00 8.50
N VAL A 198 18.87 -1.62 9.65
CA VAL A 198 18.43 -1.14 10.96
C VAL A 198 19.31 0.02 11.50
N LYS A 199 20.54 0.17 10.98
CA LYS A 199 21.52 1.20 11.45
C LYS A 199 21.13 2.66 11.18
N ALA A 200 20.09 2.94 10.40
CA ALA A 200 19.62 4.33 10.21
C ALA A 200 18.90 4.84 11.47
N MET A 201 19.69 5.22 12.48
CA MET A 201 19.18 5.80 13.72
C MET A 201 18.65 7.21 13.46
N PRO A 202 17.42 7.54 13.89
CA PRO A 202 16.92 8.91 13.83
C PRO A 202 17.80 9.86 14.62
N ALA A 203 17.90 11.11 14.17
CA ALA A 203 18.69 12.13 14.83
C ALA A 203 18.28 12.37 16.30
N TRP A 204 17.00 12.18 16.65
CA TRP A 204 16.49 12.33 18.02
C TRP A 204 16.91 11.19 18.96
N LEU A 205 17.24 10.01 18.42
CA LEU A 205 17.49 8.82 19.22
C LEU A 205 18.91 8.82 19.83
N ALA A 206 19.90 9.38 19.11
CA ALA A 206 21.26 9.49 19.62
C ALA A 206 21.36 10.24 20.98
N PRO A 207 20.80 11.46 21.13
CA PRO A 207 20.81 12.15 22.43
C PRO A 207 19.93 11.46 23.48
N ALA A 208 18.84 10.78 23.08
CA ALA A 208 18.00 10.01 24.01
C ALA A 208 18.71 8.78 24.61
N LEU A 209 19.79 8.31 23.97
CA LEU A 209 20.61 7.20 24.45
C LEU A 209 21.90 7.68 25.16
N GLU A 210 22.18 8.98 25.16
CA GLU A 210 23.34 9.57 25.81
C GLU A 210 23.24 9.37 27.34
N GLY A 211 24.25 8.76 27.96
CA GLY A 211 24.26 8.44 29.39
C GLY A 211 23.48 7.17 29.80
N VAL A 212 22.72 6.54 28.89
CA VAL A 212 21.98 5.31 29.20
C VAL A 212 22.93 4.10 29.12
N THR A 213 23.29 3.55 30.29
CA THR A 213 24.16 2.37 30.37
C THR A 213 23.46 1.10 29.85
N ARG A 214 24.26 0.06 29.57
CA ARG A 214 23.85 -1.24 29.01
C ARG A 214 22.78 -1.99 29.84
N ASN A 215 22.56 -1.57 31.10
CA ASN A 215 21.66 -2.21 32.07
C ASN A 215 20.42 -1.35 32.42
N GLY A 216 20.09 -0.35 31.60
CA GLY A 216 18.71 0.15 31.44
C GLY A 216 18.09 0.99 32.57
N GLN A 217 18.68 1.05 33.77
CA GLN A 217 18.09 1.84 34.86
C GLN A 217 18.92 3.09 35.15
N GLN A 218 18.54 4.19 34.49
CA GLN A 218 18.38 5.53 35.06
C GLN A 218 18.19 6.52 33.90
N ALA A 219 17.04 7.22 33.93
CA ALA A 219 16.69 8.35 33.07
C ALA A 219 16.22 8.08 31.62
N LEU A 220 15.43 7.03 31.36
CA LEU A 220 14.34 7.22 30.39
C LEU A 220 13.33 8.14 31.09
N PRO A 221 12.91 9.28 30.50
CA PRO A 221 11.80 10.06 31.05
C PRO A 221 10.52 9.24 30.86
N LEU A 222 10.32 8.28 31.76
CA LEU A 222 9.05 7.63 32.03
C LEU A 222 8.12 8.75 32.48
N SER A 223 7.16 9.09 31.63
CA SER A 223 5.92 9.80 31.98
C SER A 223 6.09 11.02 32.92
N GLY A 224 6.09 12.23 32.36
CA GLY A 224 5.49 13.39 33.04
C GLY A 224 6.40 14.39 33.80
N LEU A 225 7.60 14.71 33.31
CA LEU A 225 8.27 15.96 33.70
C LEU A 225 8.66 16.79 32.47
N PRO A 226 8.56 18.14 32.54
CA PRO A 226 8.49 18.99 31.36
C PRO A 226 9.85 19.01 30.66
N GLN A 227 9.85 18.60 29.40
CA GLN A 227 10.97 18.75 28.47
C GLN A 227 11.15 20.21 28.06
N ALA A 228 11.11 21.16 29.00
CA ALA A 228 11.41 22.56 28.74
C ALA A 228 12.82 22.71 28.11
N ALA A 229 13.75 21.81 28.41
CA ALA A 229 15.07 21.79 27.79
C ALA A 229 15.11 21.19 26.37
N ALA A 230 14.31 20.17 26.04
CA ALA A 230 14.27 19.58 24.69
C ALA A 230 13.38 20.39 23.73
N VAL A 231 12.28 20.97 24.25
CA VAL A 231 11.44 21.93 23.55
C VAL A 231 12.20 23.25 23.35
N ALA A 232 13.02 23.71 24.29
CA ALA A 232 13.91 24.86 24.07
C ALA A 232 15.06 24.54 23.09
N ALA A 233 15.65 23.34 23.13
CA ALA A 233 16.68 22.96 22.16
C ALA A 233 16.13 22.83 20.72
N ALA A 234 14.89 22.33 20.57
CA ALA A 234 14.20 22.27 19.28
C ALA A 234 13.68 23.64 18.81
N ALA A 235 13.23 24.51 19.73
CA ALA A 235 12.74 25.86 19.43
C ALA A 235 13.85 26.91 19.19
N VAL A 236 15.09 26.66 19.66
CA VAL A 236 16.23 27.58 19.47
C VAL A 236 17.04 27.28 18.21
N ALA A 237 16.73 26.21 17.45
CA ALA A 237 17.23 26.06 16.10
C ALA A 237 16.50 26.99 15.11
N LYS A 238 16.48 28.31 15.40
CA LYS A 238 16.31 29.31 14.35
C LYS A 238 17.39 29.01 13.31
N LYS A 239 16.98 28.45 12.17
CA LYS A 239 17.85 28.30 10.99
C LYS A 239 18.53 29.66 10.78
N VAL A 240 19.82 29.73 11.09
CA VAL A 240 20.63 30.91 10.77
C VAL A 240 20.40 31.15 9.28
N PRO A 241 19.94 32.34 8.87
CA PRO A 241 19.72 32.63 7.46
C PRO A 241 21.09 32.58 6.76
N MET A 242 21.40 31.41 6.21
CA MET A 242 22.56 31.22 5.34
C MET A 242 22.26 31.87 4.00
N ASP A 243 23.15 32.75 3.57
CA ASP A 243 23.20 33.26 2.21
C ASP A 243 23.20 32.10 1.20
N ASN A 244 22.51 32.30 0.07
CA ASN A 244 22.33 31.33 -0.99
C ASN A 244 23.68 30.85 -1.55
N ALA A 245 24.69 31.73 -1.61
CA ALA A 245 26.04 31.35 -2.03
C ALA A 245 26.68 30.34 -1.07
N THR A 246 26.49 30.53 0.24
CA THR A 246 26.97 29.60 1.27
C THR A 246 26.24 28.25 1.20
N ARG A 247 24.92 28.26 0.96
CA ARG A 247 24.15 27.01 0.74
C ARG A 247 24.63 26.25 -0.48
N GLN A 248 24.84 26.93 -1.60
CA GLN A 248 25.31 26.29 -2.83
C GLN A 248 26.74 25.73 -2.65
N ARG A 249 27.62 26.43 -1.93
CA ARG A 249 28.97 25.94 -1.64
C ARG A 249 28.96 24.68 -0.76
N LEU A 250 28.17 24.68 0.32
CA LEU A 250 28.00 23.52 1.19
C LEU A 250 27.36 22.33 0.45
N HIS A 251 26.40 22.58 -0.43
CA HIS A 251 25.82 21.53 -1.27
C HIS A 251 26.87 20.91 -2.20
N ARG A 252 27.67 21.73 -2.89
CA ARG A 252 28.75 21.24 -3.77
C ARG A 252 29.79 20.44 -3.00
N GLN A 253 30.13 20.88 -1.79
CA GLN A 253 31.08 20.18 -0.93
C GLN A 253 30.56 18.81 -0.48
N ARG A 254 29.30 18.73 -0.03
CA ARG A 254 28.65 17.46 0.32
C ARG A 254 28.54 16.50 -0.86
N GLN A 255 28.27 17.01 -2.06
CA GLN A 255 28.22 16.16 -3.27
C GLN A 255 29.61 15.65 -3.65
N LYS A 256 30.65 16.45 -3.45
CA LYS A 256 32.04 16.03 -3.66
C LYS A 256 32.45 14.94 -2.67
N GLU A 257 32.16 15.13 -1.38
CA GLU A 257 32.42 14.14 -0.31
C GLU A 257 31.67 12.82 -0.58
N LYS A 258 30.41 12.88 -0.99
CA LYS A 258 29.63 11.68 -1.37
C LYS A 258 30.22 10.95 -2.57
N ARG A 259 30.71 11.67 -3.58
CA ARG A 259 31.36 11.08 -4.77
C ARG A 259 32.70 10.43 -4.41
N GLU A 260 33.49 11.07 -3.55
CA GLU A 260 34.75 10.53 -3.06
C GLU A 260 34.53 9.28 -2.19
N GLN A 261 33.51 9.28 -1.34
CA GLN A 261 33.10 8.14 -0.53
C GLN A 261 32.58 6.97 -1.40
N ALA A 262 31.73 7.24 -2.39
CA ALA A 262 31.24 6.22 -3.32
C ALA A 262 32.38 5.60 -4.15
N LYS A 263 33.39 6.40 -4.53
CA LYS A 263 34.59 5.93 -5.22
C LYS A 263 35.49 5.08 -4.32
N ALA A 264 35.62 5.44 -3.04
CA ALA A 264 36.34 4.65 -2.05
C ALA A 264 35.67 3.29 -1.77
N GLU A 265 34.34 3.23 -1.88
CA GLU A 265 33.53 1.99 -1.73
C GLU A 265 33.46 1.15 -3.02
N GLY A 266 34.21 1.51 -4.08
CA GLY A 266 34.20 0.77 -5.34
C GLY A 266 32.90 0.87 -6.14
N ARG A 267 31.98 1.77 -5.77
CA ARG A 267 30.73 1.99 -6.50
C ARG A 267 31.01 2.78 -7.77
N ARG A 268 30.61 2.24 -8.92
CA ARG A 268 30.67 2.95 -10.20
C ARG A 268 29.38 3.75 -10.38
N THR A 269 29.53 5.06 -10.54
CA THR A 269 28.44 5.93 -11.00
C THR A 269 28.35 5.83 -12.52
N PHE A 270 27.17 5.53 -13.02
CA PHE A 270 26.85 5.59 -14.44
C PHE A 270 26.03 6.85 -14.68
N ASP A 271 26.51 7.72 -15.55
CA ASP A 271 25.72 8.84 -16.04
C ASP A 271 24.75 8.27 -17.09
N LEU A 272 23.51 8.04 -16.66
CA LEU A 272 22.44 7.61 -17.56
C LEU A 272 21.96 8.82 -18.35
N SER A 273 21.87 8.67 -19.67
CA SER A 273 21.24 9.69 -20.50
C SER A 273 19.73 9.75 -20.24
N ASP A 274 19.08 10.84 -20.64
CA ASP A 274 17.61 10.98 -20.53
C ASP A 274 16.88 9.85 -21.28
N VAL A 275 17.51 9.33 -22.34
CA VAL A 275 17.04 8.16 -23.09
C VAL A 275 17.15 6.89 -22.24
N ASP A 276 18.29 6.66 -21.58
CA ASP A 276 18.49 5.49 -20.71
C ASP A 276 17.52 5.49 -19.52
N LEU A 277 17.28 6.66 -18.92
CA LEU A 277 16.32 6.83 -17.83
C LEU A 277 14.89 6.55 -18.28
N SER A 278 14.51 7.02 -19.46
CA SER A 278 13.19 6.76 -20.05
C SER A 278 12.99 5.28 -20.35
N TYR A 279 14.01 4.59 -20.86
CA TYR A 279 13.96 3.14 -21.08
C TYR A 279 13.87 2.35 -19.78
N LEU A 280 14.62 2.75 -18.75
CA LEU A 280 14.56 2.14 -17.42
C LEU A 280 13.14 2.25 -16.86
N TRP A 281 12.54 3.45 -16.95
CA TRP A 281 11.18 3.70 -16.48
C TRP A 281 10.11 2.90 -17.23
N ILE A 282 10.24 2.77 -18.56
CA ILE A 282 9.30 1.97 -19.35
C ILE A 282 9.48 0.48 -19.10
N ALA A 283 10.71 -0.02 -19.01
CA ALA A 283 10.98 -1.41 -18.66
C ALA A 283 10.41 -1.76 -17.28
N MET A 284 10.53 -0.84 -16.33
CA MET A 284 9.96 -0.93 -14.99
C MET A 284 8.43 -0.97 -15.00
N ASN A 285 7.76 -0.05 -15.71
CA ASN A 285 6.29 -0.06 -15.81
C ASN A 285 5.76 -1.29 -16.56
N THR A 286 6.48 -1.74 -17.58
CA THR A 286 6.14 -2.95 -18.33
C THR A 286 6.27 -4.18 -17.44
N HIS A 287 7.31 -4.26 -16.61
CA HIS A 287 7.49 -5.34 -15.65
C HIS A 287 6.35 -5.38 -14.61
N ILE A 288 5.88 -4.21 -14.15
CA ILE A 288 4.73 -4.09 -13.24
C ILE A 288 3.43 -4.54 -13.92
N ALA A 289 3.16 -4.05 -15.12
CA ALA A 289 1.89 -4.30 -15.80
C ALA A 289 1.69 -5.76 -16.25
N PHE A 290 2.78 -6.49 -16.51
CA PHE A 290 2.71 -7.88 -17.00
C PHE A 290 2.79 -8.95 -15.90
N ASN A 291 3.06 -8.59 -14.64
CA ASN A 291 3.30 -9.56 -13.56
C ASN A 291 2.32 -9.49 -12.37
N GLU A 292 1.10 -8.95 -12.51
CA GLU A 292 0.12 -9.08 -11.42
C GLU A 292 -0.33 -10.55 -11.24
N PRO A 293 -0.49 -11.03 -9.99
CA PRO A 293 -0.81 -10.28 -8.78
C PRO A 293 0.41 -10.09 -7.88
N LEU A 294 0.50 -9.00 -7.10
CA LEU A 294 1.18 -8.92 -5.77
C LEU A 294 1.18 -7.46 -5.24
N ASP A 295 0.15 -7.11 -4.48
CA ASP A 295 -0.05 -5.79 -3.85
C ASP A 295 1.02 -5.37 -2.82
N TRP A 296 1.98 -6.23 -2.44
CA TRP A 296 2.95 -5.95 -1.37
C TRP A 296 4.36 -5.57 -1.82
N GLU A 297 4.71 -5.70 -3.12
CA GLU A 297 6.04 -5.27 -3.63
C GLU A 297 6.07 -3.81 -4.14
N LEU A 298 4.91 -3.20 -4.37
CA LEU A 298 4.76 -1.82 -4.85
C LEU A 298 5.36 -0.77 -3.90
N GLN A 299 5.39 -1.04 -2.60
CA GLN A 299 5.83 -0.08 -1.59
C GLN A 299 7.37 0.01 -1.49
N GLY A 300 8.07 -1.13 -1.54
CA GLY A 300 9.53 -1.16 -1.60
C GLY A 300 10.08 -0.61 -2.92
N PHE A 301 9.31 -0.78 -4.00
CA PHE A 301 9.69 -0.32 -5.33
C PHE A 301 9.51 1.19 -5.53
N ARG A 302 8.40 1.78 -5.04
CA ARG A 302 8.22 3.25 -5.02
C ARG A 302 9.29 3.94 -4.18
N GLU A 303 9.72 3.32 -3.08
CA GLU A 303 10.89 3.81 -2.33
C GLU A 303 12.18 3.72 -3.14
N LEU A 304 12.42 2.65 -3.89
CA LEU A 304 13.61 2.50 -4.73
C LEU A 304 13.63 3.54 -5.87
N ALA A 305 12.50 3.76 -6.52
CA ALA A 305 12.34 4.81 -7.54
C ALA A 305 12.51 6.20 -6.92
N GLY A 306 11.90 6.47 -5.76
CA GLY A 306 12.10 7.72 -5.02
C GLY A 306 13.56 7.96 -4.63
N ARG A 307 14.34 6.90 -4.37
CA ARG A 307 15.78 6.98 -4.09
C ARG A 307 16.62 7.18 -5.35
N LEU A 308 16.27 6.55 -6.48
CA LEU A 308 16.98 6.69 -7.77
C LEU A 308 16.74 8.05 -8.43
N TYR A 309 15.53 8.61 -8.28
CA TYR A 309 15.09 9.85 -8.92
C TYR A 309 14.98 11.03 -7.94
N ALA A 310 15.59 10.94 -6.75
CA ALA A 310 15.47 11.89 -5.63
C ALA A 310 15.86 13.36 -5.93
N HIS A 311 16.37 13.66 -7.12
CA HIS A 311 16.90 14.97 -7.51
C HIS A 311 16.23 15.55 -8.76
N GLU A 312 15.35 14.80 -9.42
CA GLU A 312 14.67 15.25 -10.64
C GLU A 312 13.14 15.26 -10.43
N HIS A 313 12.53 16.41 -10.70
CA HIS A 313 11.11 16.67 -10.44
C HIS A 313 10.21 15.80 -11.34
N PRO A 314 9.14 15.17 -10.83
CA PRO A 314 8.20 14.36 -11.64
C PRO A 314 7.63 15.11 -12.87
N SER A 315 7.53 16.43 -12.78
CA SER A 315 7.08 17.30 -13.89
C SER A 315 8.03 17.37 -15.11
N ARG A 316 9.26 16.84 -14.99
CA ARG A 316 10.19 16.73 -16.14
C ARG A 316 9.85 15.48 -16.95
N ILE A 317 9.43 14.40 -16.29
CA ILE A 317 8.93 13.17 -16.90
C ILE A 317 7.57 13.40 -17.59
N GLU A 318 6.70 14.22 -17.01
CA GLU A 318 5.45 14.66 -17.67
C GLU A 318 5.70 15.57 -18.88
N ARG A 319 6.83 16.31 -18.90
CA ARG A 319 7.24 17.12 -20.06
C ARG A 319 7.85 16.30 -21.20
N LEU A 320 8.44 15.14 -20.92
CA LEU A 320 9.00 14.24 -21.94
C LEU A 320 7.93 13.62 -22.86
N GLY A 321 6.64 13.72 -22.51
CA GLY A 321 5.51 13.34 -23.36
C GLY A 321 4.99 14.44 -24.29
N LEU A 322 5.53 15.67 -24.20
CA LEU A 322 5.05 16.83 -24.98
C LEU A 322 5.98 17.22 -26.14
N GLU A 323 7.15 16.59 -26.27
CA GLU A 323 8.03 16.78 -27.42
C GLU A 323 7.59 15.84 -28.55
N ALA A 324 7.46 16.38 -29.77
CA ALA A 324 6.88 15.69 -30.93
C ALA A 324 7.53 14.32 -31.23
N GLU A 325 8.80 14.16 -30.88
CA GLU A 325 9.56 12.92 -31.05
C GLU A 325 9.18 11.84 -30.01
N GLY A 326 8.86 12.24 -28.78
CA GLY A 326 8.35 11.35 -27.74
C GLY A 326 6.95 10.80 -28.06
N VAL A 327 6.08 11.66 -28.61
CA VAL A 327 4.73 11.28 -29.06
C VAL A 327 4.79 10.27 -30.22
N ASN A 328 5.65 10.50 -31.21
CA ASN A 328 5.84 9.59 -32.35
C ASN A 328 6.38 8.22 -31.93
N ASN A 329 7.32 8.19 -30.97
CA ASN A 329 7.86 6.95 -30.43
C ASN A 329 6.83 6.16 -29.61
N LEU A 330 5.97 6.85 -28.85
CA LEU A 330 4.83 6.24 -28.16
C LEU A 330 3.82 5.64 -29.15
N GLN A 331 3.50 6.36 -30.23
CA GLN A 331 2.59 5.90 -31.27
C GLN A 331 3.10 4.63 -31.97
N ALA A 332 4.35 4.65 -32.44
CA ALA A 332 4.97 3.51 -33.11
C ALA A 332 5.07 2.28 -32.19
N ARG A 333 5.19 2.49 -30.87
CA ARG A 333 5.21 1.41 -29.89
C ARG A 333 3.81 0.87 -29.58
N ARG A 334 2.79 1.73 -29.47
CA ARG A 334 1.38 1.30 -29.39
C ARG A 334 1.00 0.44 -30.59
N ASP A 335 1.43 0.82 -31.79
CA ASP A 335 1.16 0.04 -33.00
C ASP A 335 1.89 -1.32 -32.99
N LYS A 336 3.13 -1.36 -32.49
CA LYS A 336 3.87 -2.62 -32.28
C LYS A 336 3.21 -3.51 -31.23
N ASP A 337 2.70 -2.95 -30.15
CA ASP A 337 2.04 -3.69 -29.06
C ASP A 337 0.67 -4.20 -29.50
N ALA A 338 -0.10 -3.39 -30.22
CA ALA A 338 -1.35 -3.80 -30.87
C ALA A 338 -1.10 -4.94 -31.87
N LYS A 339 -0.03 -4.85 -32.67
CA LYS A 339 0.38 -5.92 -33.59
C LYS A 339 0.77 -7.20 -32.84
N ARG A 340 1.56 -7.10 -31.76
CA ARG A 340 1.93 -8.24 -30.91
C ARG A 340 0.71 -8.92 -30.28
N GLY A 341 -0.23 -8.13 -29.76
CA GLY A 341 -1.50 -8.66 -29.23
C GLY A 341 -2.32 -9.36 -30.31
N TRP A 342 -2.40 -8.78 -31.51
CA TRP A 342 -3.10 -9.38 -32.64
C TRP A 342 -2.46 -10.68 -33.13
N ASP A 343 -1.14 -10.75 -33.16
CA ASP A 343 -0.43 -11.97 -33.55
C ASP A 343 -0.55 -13.06 -32.48
N ALA A 344 -0.51 -12.72 -31.18
CA ALA A 344 -0.81 -13.65 -30.09
C ALA A 344 -2.23 -14.21 -30.20
N TYR A 345 -3.22 -13.36 -30.45
CA TYR A 345 -4.61 -13.77 -30.68
C TYR A 345 -4.76 -14.72 -31.88
N LYS A 346 -4.06 -14.46 -32.99
CA LYS A 346 -4.07 -15.39 -34.15
C LYS A 346 -3.50 -16.76 -33.81
N GLU A 347 -2.41 -16.81 -33.06
CA GLU A 347 -1.80 -18.09 -32.67
C GLU A 347 -2.71 -18.87 -31.70
N GLU A 348 -3.35 -18.18 -30.76
CA GLU A 348 -4.35 -18.80 -29.90
C GLU A 348 -5.55 -19.32 -30.70
N ARG A 349 -6.06 -18.53 -31.65
CA ARG A 349 -7.14 -18.95 -32.54
C ARG A 349 -6.75 -20.19 -33.37
N LYS A 350 -5.54 -20.22 -33.96
CA LYS A 350 -5.04 -21.39 -34.68
C LYS A 350 -4.99 -22.64 -33.79
N ARG A 351 -4.56 -22.50 -32.53
CA ARG A 351 -4.56 -23.62 -31.57
C ARG A 351 -5.96 -24.11 -31.30
N THR A 352 -6.91 -23.21 -31.07
CA THR A 352 -8.33 -23.55 -30.85
C THR A 352 -8.92 -24.27 -32.06
N ASP A 353 -8.70 -23.75 -33.28
CA ASP A 353 -9.15 -24.39 -34.52
C ASP A 353 -8.54 -25.80 -34.67
N GLY A 354 -7.25 -25.95 -34.32
CA GLY A 354 -6.56 -27.25 -34.30
C GLY A 354 -7.17 -28.24 -33.29
N LEU A 355 -7.54 -27.78 -32.10
CA LEU A 355 -8.20 -28.60 -31.09
C LEU A 355 -9.61 -29.01 -31.53
N VAL A 356 -10.38 -28.09 -32.12
CA VAL A 356 -11.70 -28.38 -32.68
C VAL A 356 -11.61 -29.46 -33.76
N ASN A 357 -10.66 -29.34 -34.68
CA ASN A 357 -10.43 -30.35 -35.72
C ASN A 357 -10.06 -31.72 -35.11
N LYS A 358 -9.20 -31.73 -34.08
CA LYS A 358 -8.82 -32.97 -33.38
C LYS A 358 -10.02 -33.63 -32.71
N VAL A 359 -10.89 -32.85 -32.04
CA VAL A 359 -12.12 -33.36 -31.42
C VAL A 359 -13.06 -33.96 -32.47
N ASN A 360 -13.26 -33.28 -33.60
CA ASN A 360 -14.11 -33.76 -34.68
C ASN A 360 -13.58 -35.08 -35.28
N ASN A 361 -12.27 -35.20 -35.48
CA ASN A 361 -11.64 -36.42 -35.97
C ASN A 361 -11.83 -37.59 -34.98
N LEU A 362 -11.57 -37.36 -33.69
CA LEU A 362 -11.77 -38.37 -32.64
C LEU A 362 -13.25 -38.80 -32.53
N GLN A 363 -14.20 -37.88 -32.74
CA GLN A 363 -15.62 -38.21 -32.78
C GLN A 363 -15.97 -39.07 -34.00
N ALA A 364 -15.40 -38.77 -35.17
CA ALA A 364 -15.59 -39.56 -36.39
C ALA A 364 -15.01 -40.98 -36.26
N GLU A 365 -13.80 -41.11 -35.70
CA GLU A 365 -13.17 -42.41 -35.40
C GLU A 365 -13.99 -43.21 -34.40
N ASN A 366 -14.45 -42.60 -33.30
CA ASN A 366 -15.34 -43.27 -32.35
C ASN A 366 -16.65 -43.73 -33.01
N ALA A 367 -17.23 -42.94 -33.92
CA ALA A 367 -18.41 -43.33 -34.66
C ALA A 367 -18.13 -44.48 -35.64
N HIS A 368 -16.93 -44.55 -36.21
CA HIS A 368 -16.50 -45.67 -37.04
C HIS A 368 -16.33 -46.96 -36.20
N PHE A 369 -15.58 -46.92 -35.09
CA PHE A 369 -15.41 -48.08 -34.21
C PHE A 369 -16.74 -48.59 -33.65
N LYS A 370 -17.68 -47.70 -33.30
CA LYS A 370 -19.03 -48.09 -32.88
C LYS A 370 -19.77 -48.87 -33.97
N ARG A 371 -19.61 -48.50 -35.25
CA ARG A 371 -20.23 -49.20 -36.38
C ARG A 371 -19.61 -50.57 -36.60
N GLU A 372 -18.28 -50.68 -36.54
CA GLU A 372 -17.58 -51.97 -36.69
C GLU A 372 -17.92 -52.94 -35.57
N LEU A 373 -17.93 -52.47 -34.31
CA LEU A 373 -18.34 -53.29 -33.17
C LEU A 373 -19.79 -53.77 -33.29
N ALA A 374 -20.69 -52.93 -33.80
CA ALA A 374 -22.07 -53.33 -34.05
C ALA A 374 -22.20 -54.40 -35.15
N ALA A 375 -21.38 -54.31 -36.21
CA ALA A 375 -21.33 -55.31 -37.28
C ALA A 375 -20.80 -56.66 -36.77
N ILE A 376 -19.70 -56.65 -36.00
CA ILE A 376 -19.15 -57.87 -35.38
C ILE A 376 -20.15 -58.51 -34.42
N ALA A 377 -20.84 -57.71 -33.60
CA ALA A 377 -21.87 -58.22 -32.69
C ALA A 377 -23.03 -58.89 -33.44
N ALA A 378 -23.45 -58.32 -34.58
CA ALA A 378 -24.48 -58.88 -35.44
C ALA A 378 -24.05 -60.22 -36.07
N GLU A 379 -22.80 -60.34 -36.52
CA GLU A 379 -22.24 -61.59 -37.06
C GLU A 379 -22.17 -62.72 -36.00
N LEU A 380 -21.87 -62.36 -34.76
CA LEU A 380 -21.73 -63.33 -33.64
C LEU A 380 -23.07 -63.68 -32.96
N GLY A 381 -24.21 -63.15 -33.43
CA GLY A 381 -25.53 -63.40 -32.84
C GLY A 381 -25.70 -62.86 -31.41
N GLY A 382 -24.80 -61.97 -30.97
CA GLY A 382 -24.80 -61.39 -29.62
C GLY A 382 -25.38 -59.98 -29.61
N ALA A 383 -26.07 -59.61 -28.52
CA ALA A 383 -26.46 -58.22 -28.29
C ALA A 383 -25.20 -57.32 -28.23
N PRO A 384 -25.24 -56.10 -28.79
CA PRO A 384 -24.08 -55.24 -28.88
C PRO A 384 -23.50 -54.98 -27.48
N VAL A 385 -22.24 -55.39 -27.28
CA VAL A 385 -21.49 -55.15 -26.04
C VAL A 385 -21.33 -53.63 -25.90
N GLN A 386 -21.83 -53.05 -24.80
CA GLN A 386 -21.61 -51.64 -24.52
C GLN A 386 -20.10 -51.40 -24.37
N PRO A 387 -19.51 -50.46 -25.12
CA PRO A 387 -18.11 -50.14 -24.97
C PRO A 387 -17.87 -49.57 -23.57
N VAL A 388 -16.99 -50.22 -22.80
CA VAL A 388 -16.42 -49.65 -21.58
C VAL A 388 -15.50 -48.52 -22.04
N ALA A 389 -16.02 -47.28 -22.03
CA ALA A 389 -15.23 -46.12 -22.41
C ALA A 389 -13.98 -46.02 -21.50
N PRO A 390 -12.80 -45.71 -22.05
CA PRO A 390 -11.68 -45.31 -21.21
C PRO A 390 -12.14 -44.10 -20.38
N ALA A 391 -11.79 -44.09 -19.09
CA ALA A 391 -12.19 -43.08 -18.11
C ALA A 391 -11.53 -41.71 -18.40
N VAL A 392 -11.82 -41.13 -19.56
CA VAL A 392 -11.77 -39.69 -19.74
C VAL A 392 -13.05 -39.20 -19.10
N ASP A 393 -12.89 -38.43 -18.02
CA ASP A 393 -14.03 -37.84 -17.30
C ASP A 393 -14.68 -36.77 -18.19
N VAL A 394 -15.58 -37.23 -19.07
CA VAL A 394 -16.37 -36.37 -19.96
C VAL A 394 -17.15 -35.34 -19.14
N ALA A 395 -17.55 -35.68 -17.91
CA ALA A 395 -18.22 -34.74 -17.02
C ALA A 395 -17.27 -33.64 -16.55
N ALA A 396 -16.01 -33.95 -16.25
CA ALA A 396 -15.00 -32.94 -15.93
C ALA A 396 -14.72 -31.99 -17.11
N LEU A 397 -14.58 -32.51 -18.33
CA LEU A 397 -14.38 -31.68 -19.52
C LEU A 397 -15.61 -30.80 -19.84
N GLN A 398 -16.82 -31.31 -19.62
CA GLN A 398 -18.05 -30.53 -19.76
C GLN A 398 -18.16 -29.45 -18.69
N ALA A 399 -17.75 -29.73 -17.45
CA ALA A 399 -17.70 -28.75 -16.37
C ALA A 399 -16.68 -27.64 -16.68
N GLU A 400 -15.50 -27.99 -17.20
CA GLU A 400 -14.48 -27.03 -17.60
C GLU A 400 -14.92 -26.15 -18.77
N LEU A 401 -15.55 -26.72 -19.80
CA LEU A 401 -16.15 -25.95 -20.90
C LEU A 401 -17.23 -24.98 -20.42
N THR A 402 -18.06 -25.41 -19.46
CA THR A 402 -19.10 -24.56 -18.87
C THR A 402 -18.48 -23.40 -18.09
N ARG A 403 -17.42 -23.67 -17.32
CA ARG A 403 -16.66 -22.64 -16.59
C ARG A 403 -16.04 -21.62 -17.54
N LEU A 404 -15.35 -22.07 -18.59
CA LEU A 404 -14.70 -21.18 -19.55
C LEU A 404 -15.71 -20.31 -20.30
N ARG A 405 -16.89 -20.84 -20.64
CA ARG A 405 -17.96 -20.04 -21.24
C ARG A 405 -18.46 -18.93 -20.31
N ALA A 406 -18.69 -19.25 -19.04
CA ALA A 406 -19.10 -18.25 -18.05
C ALA A 406 -18.03 -17.16 -17.83
N GLU A 407 -16.75 -17.52 -17.88
CA GLU A 407 -15.63 -16.56 -17.80
C GLU A 407 -15.58 -15.65 -19.03
N CYS A 408 -15.73 -16.19 -20.24
CA CYS A 408 -15.83 -15.40 -21.47
C CYS A 408 -17.02 -14.42 -21.43
N GLU A 409 -18.19 -14.87 -20.98
CA GLU A 409 -19.37 -14.01 -20.83
C GLU A 409 -19.14 -12.86 -19.84
N LEU A 410 -18.43 -13.12 -18.73
CA LEU A 410 -18.06 -12.09 -17.76
C LEU A 410 -17.11 -11.04 -18.38
N LEU A 411 -16.07 -11.48 -19.08
CA LEU A 411 -15.11 -10.59 -19.72
C LEU A 411 -15.76 -9.74 -20.81
N GLU A 412 -16.68 -10.31 -21.59
CA GLU A 412 -17.47 -9.55 -22.57
C GLU A 412 -18.34 -8.49 -21.92
N LEU A 413 -18.97 -8.82 -20.78
CA LEU A 413 -19.81 -7.89 -20.02
C LEU A 413 -18.98 -6.74 -19.42
N GLU A 414 -17.80 -7.02 -18.88
CA GLU A 414 -16.87 -5.99 -18.38
C GLU A 414 -16.37 -5.08 -19.50
N ARG A 415 -16.01 -5.66 -20.65
CA ARG A 415 -15.62 -4.90 -21.84
C ARG A 415 -16.75 -3.97 -22.31
N CYS A 416 -17.99 -4.45 -22.34
CA CYS A 416 -19.15 -3.63 -22.70
C CYS A 416 -19.38 -2.48 -21.71
N LYS A 417 -19.20 -2.72 -20.39
CA LYS A 417 -19.26 -1.65 -19.38
C LYS A 417 -18.17 -0.61 -19.58
N ALA A 418 -16.94 -1.02 -19.90
CA ALA A 418 -15.84 -0.10 -20.17
C ALA A 418 -16.13 0.78 -21.39
N PHE A 419 -16.61 0.20 -22.50
CA PHE A 419 -17.02 0.97 -23.67
C PHE A 419 -18.16 1.94 -23.39
N ALA A 420 -19.15 1.54 -22.59
CA ALA A 420 -20.23 2.43 -22.17
C ALA A 420 -19.71 3.61 -21.33
N ALA A 421 -18.77 3.36 -20.42
CA ALA A 421 -18.15 4.41 -19.62
C ALA A 421 -17.34 5.39 -20.49
N VAL A 422 -16.53 4.89 -21.44
CA VAL A 422 -15.79 5.72 -22.40
C VAL A 422 -16.74 6.62 -23.19
N LYS A 423 -17.87 6.07 -23.67
CA LYS A 423 -18.88 6.86 -24.38
C LYS A 423 -19.48 7.97 -23.52
N VAL A 424 -19.80 7.70 -22.25
CA VAL A 424 -20.29 8.73 -21.31
C VAL A 424 -19.25 9.84 -21.10
N PHE A 425 -17.96 9.50 -21.03
CA PHE A 425 -16.90 10.50 -20.95
C PHE A 425 -16.79 11.32 -22.23
N GLU A 426 -16.82 10.69 -23.41
CA GLU A 426 -16.83 11.39 -24.69
C GLU A 426 -18.00 12.37 -24.80
N ASP A 427 -19.20 11.95 -24.42
CA ASP A 427 -20.40 12.78 -24.47
C ASP A 427 -20.29 13.98 -23.52
N ARG A 428 -19.71 13.80 -22.32
CA ARG A 428 -19.42 14.90 -21.38
C ARG A 428 -18.41 15.89 -21.93
N LEU A 429 -17.35 15.41 -22.58
CA LEU A 429 -16.35 16.27 -23.22
C LEU A 429 -16.97 17.09 -24.35
N ARG A 430 -17.77 16.45 -25.22
CA ARG A 430 -18.51 17.14 -26.29
C ARG A 430 -19.46 18.20 -25.73
N ALA A 431 -20.18 17.90 -24.65
CA ALA A 431 -21.09 18.86 -24.00
C ALA A 431 -20.37 20.08 -23.43
N GLN A 432 -19.08 19.95 -23.07
CA GLN A 432 -18.24 21.05 -22.60
C GLN A 432 -17.48 21.76 -23.73
N GLY A 433 -17.71 21.40 -24.99
CA GLY A 433 -16.98 21.95 -26.14
C GLY A 433 -15.52 21.48 -26.21
N LEU A 434 -15.16 20.43 -25.46
CA LEU A 434 -13.82 19.88 -25.42
C LEU A 434 -13.67 18.77 -26.47
N SER A 435 -12.49 18.72 -27.11
CA SER A 435 -12.16 17.69 -28.09
C SER A 435 -12.17 16.30 -27.45
N THR A 436 -12.89 15.35 -28.04
CA THR A 436 -12.75 13.92 -27.73
C THR A 436 -11.56 13.28 -28.44
N ASP A 437 -10.94 14.01 -29.36
CA ASP A 437 -9.71 13.62 -30.03
C ASP A 437 -8.53 13.96 -29.13
N CYS A 438 -7.83 12.93 -28.65
CA CYS A 438 -6.64 13.05 -27.82
C CYS A 438 -5.37 13.40 -28.63
N ARG A 439 -5.50 13.61 -29.94
CA ARG A 439 -4.43 14.15 -30.79
C ARG A 439 -4.29 15.67 -30.55
N PRO A 440 -3.07 16.22 -30.54
CA PRO A 440 -2.88 17.67 -30.48
C PRO A 440 -3.53 18.31 -31.71
N GLN A 441 -4.48 19.22 -31.47
CA GLN A 441 -5.08 20.03 -32.51
C GLN A 441 -4.02 21.06 -32.99
N PRO A 442 -3.94 21.35 -34.30
CA PRO A 442 -3.10 22.44 -34.77
C PRO A 442 -3.53 23.73 -34.07
N VAL A 443 -2.56 24.42 -33.47
CA VAL A 443 -2.77 25.74 -32.87
C VAL A 443 -2.89 26.73 -34.03
N GLU A 444 -4.07 27.35 -34.20
CA GLU A 444 -4.26 28.50 -35.10
C GLU A 444 -3.60 29.77 -34.56
#